data_AF-A0A7W7VNF3-F1
#
_entry.id   AF-A0A7W7VNF3-F1
#
_cell.length_a   1.000
_cell.length_b   1.000
_cell.length_c   1.000
_cell.angle_alpha   90.00
_cell.angle_beta   90.00
_cell.angle_gamma   90.00
#
_symmetry.space_group_name_H-M   'P 1'
#
loop_
_entity.id
_entity.type
_entity.pdbx_description
1 polymer ?
#
loop_
_entity_poly.entity_id
_entity_poly.type
_entity_poly.pdbx_seq_one_letter_code
_entity_poly.pdbx_strand_id
1 'polypeptide(L)' 'MSEERQADVQALSGTDTRVYEAVAVLAVDDRTATVEEIVHATDLPEEAVRHSLGTLAEAGWLRADGAAYAVGRHDWSVER' A
#
# COMPACT_ATOMS: atom_id res chain seq x y z
N MET A 1 -6.17 -26.07 -6.71
CA MET A 1 -5.18 -25.29 -5.95
C MET A 1 -5.07 -23.90 -6.57
N SER A 2 -6.16 -23.12 -6.56
CA SER A 2 -6.19 -21.74 -7.08
C SER A 2 -7.22 -20.92 -6.30
N GLU A 3 -7.20 -21.01 -4.98
CA GLU A 3 -8.07 -20.21 -4.09
C GLU A 3 -7.26 -19.39 -3.07
N GLU A 4 -5.96 -19.62 -2.94
CA GLU A 4 -5.12 -18.93 -1.96
C GLU A 4 -4.98 -17.42 -2.25
N ARG A 5 -4.94 -16.98 -3.51
CA ARG A 5 -4.78 -15.55 -3.83
C ARG A 5 -6.01 -14.68 -3.53
N GLN A 6 -7.19 -15.27 -3.40
CA GLN A 6 -8.42 -14.53 -3.07
C GLN A 6 -8.65 -14.44 -1.56
N ALA A 7 -8.04 -15.33 -0.78
CA ALA A 7 -8.14 -15.35 0.68
C ALA A 7 -7.33 -14.24 1.35
N ASP A 8 -6.20 -13.82 0.75
CA ASP A 8 -5.38 -12.71 1.29
C ASP A 8 -6.15 -11.37 1.34
N VAL A 9 -7.06 -11.12 0.39
CA VAL A 9 -7.90 -9.90 0.36
C VAL A 9 -8.99 -9.90 1.43
N GLN A 10 -9.49 -11.07 1.84
CA GLN A 10 -10.47 -11.19 2.94
C GLN A 10 -9.81 -11.18 4.33
N ALA A 11 -8.49 -11.37 4.40
CA ALA A 11 -7.69 -11.28 5.63
C ALA A 11 -7.16 -9.86 5.89
N LEU A 12 -7.11 -9.01 4.86
CA LEU A 12 -6.88 -7.58 5.00
C LEU A 12 -8.11 -6.94 5.67
N SER A 13 -7.88 -6.28 6.81
CA SER A 13 -8.93 -5.50 7.47
C SER A 13 -9.45 -4.45 6.47
N GLY A 14 -10.73 -4.06 6.55
CA GLY A 14 -11.29 -3.05 5.63
C GLY A 14 -10.49 -1.74 5.61
N THR A 15 -9.75 -1.46 6.69
CA THR A 15 -8.75 -0.40 6.81
C THR A 15 -7.56 -0.59 5.87
N ASP A 16 -7.00 -1.79 5.80
CA ASP A 16 -5.82 -2.09 4.97
C ASP A 16 -6.15 -1.97 3.49
N THR A 17 -7.33 -2.43 3.07
CA THR A 17 -7.83 -2.24 1.70
C THR A 17 -7.96 -0.76 1.35
N ARG A 18 -8.49 0.05 2.27
CA ARG A 18 -8.66 1.50 2.07
C ARG A 18 -7.31 2.22 1.94
N VAL A 19 -6.35 1.83 2.76
CA VAL A 19 -4.97 2.35 2.71
C VAL A 19 -4.30 1.95 1.41
N TYR A 20 -4.41 0.69 1.00
CA TYR A 20 -3.88 0.21 -0.28
C TYR A 20 -4.48 0.96 -1.47
N GLU A 21 -5.81 1.13 -1.51
CA GLU A 21 -6.50 1.88 -2.56
C GLU A 21 -6.03 3.34 -2.62
N ALA A 22 -5.89 4.00 -1.46
CA ALA A 22 -5.38 5.37 -1.41
C ALA A 22 -3.95 5.46 -1.95
N VAL A 23 -3.06 4.53 -1.57
CA VAL A 23 -1.70 4.46 -2.12
C VAL A 23 -1.75 4.20 -3.62
N ALA A 24 -2.63 3.33 -4.12
CA ALA A 24 -2.78 3.05 -5.54
C ALA A 24 -3.25 4.25 -6.36
N VAL A 25 -4.10 5.09 -5.78
CA VAL A 25 -4.58 6.33 -6.40
C VAL A 25 -3.52 7.43 -6.36
N LEU A 26 -2.79 7.56 -5.24
CA LEU A 26 -1.79 8.61 -5.04
C LEU A 26 -0.47 8.30 -5.78
N ALA A 27 -0.08 7.03 -5.84
CA ALA A 27 1.15 6.55 -6.50
C ALA A 27 0.98 6.32 -8.02
N VAL A 28 0.01 6.99 -8.66
CA VAL A 28 -0.16 7.00 -10.12
C VAL A 28 0.92 7.87 -10.79
N ASP A 29 1.36 7.47 -12.00
CA ASP A 29 2.42 8.12 -12.79
C ASP A 29 3.82 8.08 -12.11
N ASP A 30 4.23 6.91 -11.60
CA ASP A 30 5.55 6.69 -10.98
C ASP A 30 5.83 7.55 -9.74
N ARG A 31 4.77 8.09 -9.12
CA ARG A 31 4.87 8.88 -7.90
C ARG A 31 4.86 7.99 -6.66
N THR A 32 5.47 8.47 -5.60
CA THR A 32 5.39 7.85 -4.28
C THR A 32 4.39 8.60 -3.41
N ALA A 33 3.60 7.87 -2.63
CA ALA A 33 2.62 8.45 -1.71
C ALA A 33 3.24 8.56 -0.31
N THR A 34 3.17 9.74 0.30
CA THR A 34 3.62 9.94 1.68
C THR A 34 2.53 9.55 2.70
N VAL A 35 2.94 9.22 3.93
CA VAL A 35 2.00 8.89 5.01
C VAL A 35 0.97 10.01 5.23
N GLU A 36 1.40 11.28 5.19
CA GLU A 36 0.49 12.43 5.34
C GLU A 36 -0.56 12.49 4.23
N GLU A 37 -0.17 12.26 2.97
CA GLU A 37 -1.12 12.24 1.85
C GLU A 37 -2.13 11.09 1.98
N ILE A 38 -1.67 9.92 2.43
CA ILE A 38 -2.52 8.76 2.63
C ILE A 38 -3.49 8.99 3.80
N VAL A 39 -3.02 9.58 4.91
CA VAL A 39 -3.87 10.00 6.04
C VAL A 39 -4.94 10.97 5.57
N HIS A 40 -4.54 11.98 4.80
CA HIS A 40 -5.47 12.98 4.29
C HIS A 40 -6.50 12.39 3.32
N ALA A 41 -6.08 11.45 2.46
CA ALA A 41 -6.97 10.81 1.49
C ALA A 41 -7.92 9.79 2.12
N THR A 42 -7.50 9.10 3.18
CA THR A 42 -8.29 8.05 3.84
C THR A 42 -9.11 8.55 5.02
N ASP A 43 -8.81 9.75 5.53
CA ASP A 43 -9.36 10.32 6.78
C ASP A 43 -9.15 9.37 7.98
N LEU A 44 -8.07 8.58 7.94
CA LEU A 44 -7.69 7.63 9.00
C LEU A 44 -6.58 8.20 9.88
N PRO A 45 -6.50 7.80 11.16
CA PRO A 45 -5.42 8.22 12.03
C PRO A 45 -4.07 7.70 11.51
N GLU A 46 -3.03 8.54 11.61
CA GLU A 46 -1.68 8.23 11.12
C GLU A 46 -1.14 6.91 11.65
N GLU A 47 -1.37 6.61 12.93
CA GLU A 47 -0.92 5.37 13.57
C GLU A 47 -1.54 4.13 12.91
N ALA A 48 -2.83 4.20 12.55
CA ALA A 48 -3.50 3.11 11.85
C ALA A 48 -2.99 2.97 10.41
N VAL A 49 -2.79 4.10 9.71
CA VAL A 49 -2.22 4.12 8.36
C VAL A 49 -0.81 3.52 8.37
N ARG A 50 0.05 3.93 9.29
CA ARG A 50 1.43 3.42 9.41
C ARG A 50 1.45 1.93 9.72
N HIS A 51 0.56 1.45 10.60
CA HIS A 51 0.42 0.03 10.90
C HIS A 51 -0.01 -0.77 9.66
N SER A 52 -1.06 -0.32 8.96
CA SER A 52 -1.53 -0.94 7.72
C SER A 52 -0.47 -0.92 6.61
N LEU A 53 0.27 0.19 6.44
CA LEU A 53 1.37 0.30 5.49
C LEU A 53 2.50 -0.68 5.81
N GLY A 54 2.81 -0.88 7.09
CA GLY A 54 3.73 -1.92 7.56
C GLY A 54 3.28 -3.31 7.15
N THR A 55 2.04 -3.68 7.49
CA THR A 55 1.45 -4.97 7.12
C THR A 55 1.47 -5.20 5.60
N LEU A 56 1.06 -4.20 4.82
CA LEU A 56 1.03 -4.26 3.36
C LEU A 56 2.44 -4.38 2.76
N ALA A 57 3.44 -3.71 3.35
CA ALA A 57 4.82 -3.82 2.91
C ALA A 57 5.44 -5.18 3.26
N GLU A 58 5.18 -5.70 4.46
CA GLU A 58 5.64 -7.03 4.89
C GLU A 58 5.02 -8.14 4.04
N ALA A 59 3.74 -7.99 3.68
CA ALA A 59 3.05 -8.90 2.78
C ALA A 59 3.41 -8.69 1.29
N GLY A 60 4.24 -7.70 0.95
CA GLY A 60 4.75 -7.46 -0.39
C GLY A 60 3.79 -6.74 -1.35
N TRP A 61 2.69 -6.18 -0.85
CA TRP A 61 1.74 -5.38 -1.63
C TRP A 61 2.27 -3.98 -1.92
N LEU A 62 3.02 -3.41 -0.98
CA LEU A 62 3.64 -2.09 -1.09
C LEU A 62 5.16 -2.21 -0.94
N ARG A 63 5.87 -1.24 -1.51
CA ARG A 63 7.30 -1.05 -1.23
C ARG A 63 7.49 0.28 -0.52
N ALA A 64 8.21 0.26 0.61
CA ALA A 64 8.60 1.45 1.33
C ALA A 64 9.95 1.96 0.79
N ASP A 65 10.00 3.23 0.41
CA ASP A 65 11.22 3.97 0.09
C ASP A 65 11.36 5.12 1.10
N GLY A 66 12.10 4.87 2.17
CA GLY A 66 12.23 5.81 3.28
C GLY A 66 10.88 6.15 3.94
N ALA A 67 10.37 7.35 3.67
CA ALA A 67 9.11 7.86 4.21
C ALA A 67 7.93 7.80 3.22
N ALA A 68 8.14 7.24 2.02
CA ALA A 68 7.15 7.18 0.96
C ALA A 68 6.85 5.74 0.53
N TYR A 69 5.65 5.51 0.00
CA TYR A 69 5.12 4.19 -0.34
C TYR A 69 4.62 4.16 -1.78
N ALA A 70 4.92 3.08 -2.49
CA ALA A 70 4.44 2.86 -3.85
C ALA A 70 3.80 1.48 -4.00
N VAL A 71 2.81 1.38 -4.89
CA VAL A 71 2.19 0.09 -5.24
C VAL A 71 3.15 -0.70 -6.11
N GLY A 72 3.40 -1.96 -5.73
CA GLY A 72 4.25 -2.88 -6.48
C GLY A 72 3.63 -3.35 -7.79
N ARG A 73 3.30 -2.45 -8.72
CA ARG A 73 2.86 -2.81 -10.06
C ARG A 73 4.08 -3.07 -10.94
N HIS A 74 4.59 -4.30 -10.90
CA HIS A 74 5.30 -5.07 -11.94
C HIS A 74 6.26 -4.39 -12.96
N ASP A 75 6.66 -3.12 -12.83
CA ASP A 75 7.43 -2.40 -13.86
C ASP A 75 8.50 -1.46 -13.29
N TRP A 76 9.15 -1.85 -12.18
CA TRP A 76 10.47 -1.28 -11.83
C TRP A 76 11.57 -2.14 -12.45
N SER A 77 11.57 -2.29 -13.77
CA SER A 77 12.82 -2.58 -14.48
C SER A 77 13.57 -1.26 -14.66
N VAL A 78 14.40 -0.90 -13.68
CA VAL A 78 15.65 -0.22 -13.99
C VAL A 78 16.76 -0.75 -13.09
N GLU A 79 17.66 -1.45 -13.75
CA GLU A 79 18.90 -2.02 -13.25
C GLU A 79 19.73 -1.00 -12.46
N ARG A 80 20.31 -1.43 -11.33
CA ARG A 80 21.60 -0.93 -10.85
C ARG A 80 22.39 -2.06 -10.23
#